data_AF-A0A3L6S4N6-F1
#
_entry.id   AF-A0A3L6S4N6-F1
#
_cell.length_a   1.000
_cell.length_b   1.000
_cell.length_c   1.000
_cell.angle_alpha   90.00
_cell.angle_beta   90.00
_cell.angle_gamma   90.00
#
_symmetry.space_group_name_H-M   'P 1'
#
loop_
_entity.id
_entity.type
_entity.pdbx_description
1 polymer ?
#
loop_
_entity_poly.entity_id
_entity_poly.type
_entity_poly.pdbx_seq_one_letter_code
_entity_poly.pdbx_strand_id
1 'polypeptide(L)'
;MVPSADPSSSATDPWQIKKRVFQDERGKGPFAHVAFSFQGHAFWANLMEGSMHCDLHAAGDRPHVEFDFLSLPPGFELELGGTMELEQVDTTMDLALVNMFRTMGSAGDSIKFVSINHTGGLR
;
A
#
# COMPACT_ATOMS: atom_id res chain seq x y z
N MET A 1 -18.13 54.82 -0.38
CA MET A 1 -17.17 53.93 0.31
C MET A 1 -17.69 52.51 0.17
N VAL A 2 -17.10 51.72 -0.73
CA VAL A 2 -17.36 50.29 -0.98
C VAL A 2 -16.02 49.71 -1.48
N PRO A 3 -15.61 48.44 -1.21
CA PRO A 3 -16.34 47.34 -0.57
C PRO A 3 -15.69 46.78 0.70
N SER A 4 -16.51 46.12 1.52
CA SER A 4 -16.04 45.16 2.53
C SER A 4 -15.56 43.91 1.79
N ALA A 5 -14.27 43.60 1.92
CA ALA A 5 -13.66 42.42 1.34
C ALA A 5 -14.28 41.16 1.95
N ASP A 6 -14.61 40.19 1.10
CA ASP A 6 -14.87 38.81 1.50
C ASP A 6 -13.67 38.31 2.32
N PRO A 7 -13.87 37.69 3.50
CA PRO A 7 -12.79 37.01 4.17
C PRO A 7 -12.43 35.78 3.33
N SER A 8 -11.41 35.98 2.50
CA SER A 8 -10.45 34.99 2.02
C SER A 8 -10.83 33.57 2.40
N SER A 9 -11.41 32.85 1.45
CA SER A 9 -11.40 31.38 1.40
C SER A 9 -10.03 30.91 1.86
N SER A 10 -9.91 30.47 3.11
CA SER A 10 -8.70 29.87 3.63
C SER A 10 -8.55 28.56 2.88
N ALA A 11 -7.85 28.60 1.75
CA ALA A 11 -7.40 27.42 1.06
C ALA A 11 -6.48 26.70 2.04
N THR A 12 -7.05 25.75 2.77
CA THR A 12 -6.32 24.81 3.60
C THR A 12 -5.25 24.20 2.71
N ASP A 13 -3.99 24.30 3.13
CA ASP A 13 -2.86 23.75 2.38
C ASP A 13 -3.21 22.31 1.93
N PRO A 14 -3.23 22.00 0.63
CA PRO A 14 -3.60 20.67 0.15
C PRO A 14 -2.63 19.59 0.68
N TRP A 15 -1.47 19.98 1.19
CA TRP A 15 -0.47 19.11 1.78
C TRP A 15 -0.65 19.01 3.30
N GLN A 16 -1.59 18.16 3.73
CA GLN A 16 -1.73 17.78 5.14
C GLN A 16 -0.95 16.50 5.44
N ILE A 17 0.19 16.62 6.12
CA ILE A 17 0.96 15.46 6.59
C ILE A 17 0.31 14.94 7.87
N LYS A 18 -0.19 13.70 7.83
CA LYS A 18 -0.77 13.02 9.00
C LYS A 18 0.18 11.98 9.57
N LYS A 19 0.20 11.86 10.89
CA LYS A 19 0.99 10.86 11.60
C LYS A 19 0.36 9.47 11.38
N ARG A 20 1.15 8.52 10.89
CA ARG A 20 0.72 7.12 10.79
C ARG A 20 0.62 6.48 12.18
N VAL A 21 -0.43 5.70 12.39
CA VAL A 21 -0.60 4.82 13.54
C VAL A 21 -0.75 3.39 13.00
N PHE A 22 0.19 2.52 13.36
CA PHE A 22 0.13 1.10 13.04
C PHE A 22 -0.48 0.36 14.22
N GLN A 23 -1.48 -0.48 13.93
CA GLN A 23 -2.05 -1.37 14.93
C GLN A 23 -1.28 -2.72 15.03
N ASP A 24 -0.42 -3.03 14.05
CA ASP A 24 0.37 -4.26 13.99
C ASP A 24 1.80 -4.06 14.56
N GLU A 25 2.33 -5.08 15.25
CA GLU A 25 3.65 -5.08 15.90
C GLU A 25 4.82 -5.25 14.91
N ARG A 26 4.54 -5.41 13.60
CA ARG A 26 5.55 -5.51 12.55
C ARG A 26 6.26 -4.17 12.35
N GLY A 27 7.24 -3.88 13.21
CA GLY A 27 8.04 -2.65 13.24
C GLY A 27 8.92 -2.35 12.01
N LYS A 28 8.65 -2.93 10.83
CA LYS A 28 9.28 -2.52 9.57
C LYS A 28 8.46 -1.39 8.94
N GLY A 29 9.11 -0.28 8.62
CA GLY A 29 8.49 0.81 7.87
C GLY A 29 7.89 0.28 6.55
N PRO A 30 6.78 0.88 6.06
CA PRO A 30 6.00 0.31 4.98
C PRO A 30 6.81 0.30 3.69
N PHE A 31 7.12 -0.90 3.23
CA PHE A 31 7.62 -1.14 1.88
C PHE A 31 6.45 -1.56 1.00
N ALA A 32 6.25 -0.85 -0.11
CA ALA A 32 5.18 -1.13 -1.04
C ALA A 32 5.73 -1.30 -2.45
N HIS A 33 5.29 -2.37 -3.10
CA HIS A 33 5.53 -2.64 -4.51
C HIS A 33 4.56 -1.83 -5.38
N VAL A 34 3.31 -1.72 -4.93
CA VAL A 34 2.24 -1.00 -5.61
C VAL A 34 1.48 -0.15 -4.60
N ALA A 35 1.12 1.07 -5.01
CA ALA A 35 0.20 1.91 -4.27
C ALA A 35 -0.94 2.36 -5.18
N PHE A 36 -2.16 2.33 -4.67
CA PHE A 36 -3.35 2.76 -5.41
C PHE A 36 -4.45 3.25 -4.45
N SER A 37 -5.45 3.93 -4.99
CA SER A 37 -6.64 4.32 -4.24
C SER A 37 -7.89 3.68 -4.83
N PHE A 38 -8.86 3.37 -3.98
CA PHE A 38 -10.11 2.75 -4.37
C PHE A 38 -11.20 3.06 -3.34
N GLN A 39 -12.34 3.58 -3.79
CA GLN A 39 -13.51 3.90 -2.94
C GLN A 39 -13.16 4.63 -1.63
N GLY A 40 -12.37 5.69 -1.72
CA GLY A 40 -12.01 6.50 -0.55
C GLY A 40 -10.94 5.89 0.37
N HIS A 41 -10.37 4.75 -0.01
CA HIS A 41 -9.27 4.13 0.71
C HIS A 41 -7.97 4.25 -0.09
N ALA A 42 -6.84 4.34 0.62
CA ALA A 42 -5.52 4.24 0.02
C ALA A 42 -4.87 2.92 0.44
N PHE A 43 -4.21 2.26 -0.51
CA PHE A 43 -3.60 0.95 -0.35
C PHE A 43 -2.10 1.03 -0.65
N TRP A 44 -1.30 0.38 0.18
CA TRP A 44 0.12 0.12 -0.01
C TRP A 44 0.33 -1.39 0.03
N ALA A 45 0.49 -2.00 -1.13
CA ALA A 45 0.63 -3.44 -1.30
C ALA A 45 2.10 -3.87 -1.30
N ASN A 46 2.46 -4.72 -0.35
CA ASN A 46 3.60 -5.62 -0.45
C ASN A 46 3.13 -6.92 -1.14
N LEU A 47 3.42 -7.09 -2.42
CA LEU A 47 2.95 -8.24 -3.22
C LEU A 47 3.47 -9.62 -2.74
N MET A 48 4.35 -9.66 -1.74
CA MET A 48 4.80 -10.87 -1.07
C MET A 48 4.00 -11.22 0.20
N GLU A 49 3.47 -10.21 0.90
CA GLU A 49 2.91 -10.36 2.25
C GLU A 49 1.44 -9.95 2.35
N GLY A 50 1.04 -8.90 1.65
CA GLY A 50 -0.31 -8.34 1.77
C GLY A 50 -0.36 -6.85 1.46
N SER A 51 -1.44 -6.19 1.84
CA SER A 51 -1.63 -4.76 1.66
C SER A 51 -2.01 -4.07 2.94
N MET A 52 -1.35 -2.96 3.23
CA MET A 52 -1.85 -2.01 4.21
C MET A 52 -2.89 -1.12 3.55
N HIS A 53 -3.95 -0.75 4.27
CA HIS A 53 -4.89 0.25 3.80
C HIS A 53 -5.27 1.23 4.89
N CYS A 54 -5.75 2.39 4.47
CA CYS A 54 -6.37 3.36 5.36
C CYS A 54 -7.61 3.98 4.70
N ASP A 55 -8.60 4.29 5.52
CA ASP A 55 -9.79 5.05 5.11
C ASP A 55 -9.48 6.55 5.13
N LEU A 56 -9.47 7.18 3.95
CA LEU A 56 -9.20 8.60 3.80
C LEU A 56 -10.38 9.47 4.27
N HIS A 57 -11.61 8.94 4.23
CA HIS A 57 -12.78 9.65 4.74
C HIS A 57 -12.80 9.68 6.26
N ALA A 58 -12.51 8.54 6.91
CA ALA A 58 -12.38 8.49 8.36
C ALA A 58 -11.27 9.42 8.88
N ALA A 59 -10.21 9.62 8.09
CA ALA A 59 -9.10 10.49 8.44
C ALA A 59 -9.50 11.97 8.59
N GLY A 60 -10.51 12.48 7.88
CA GLY A 60 -11.06 13.85 8.03
C GLY A 60 -9.99 14.93 8.26
N ASP A 61 -10.11 15.69 9.36
CA ASP A 61 -9.10 16.63 9.86
C ASP A 61 -8.23 16.05 10.99
N ARG A 62 -8.29 14.73 11.22
CA ARG A 62 -7.51 14.10 12.28
C ARG A 62 -6.01 14.23 11.99
N PRO A 63 -5.18 14.47 13.02
CA PRO A 63 -3.73 14.58 12.85
C PRO A 63 -3.06 13.21 12.58
N HIS A 64 -3.82 12.11 12.68
CA HIS A 64 -3.33 10.76 12.46
C HIS A 64 -4.24 9.95 11.55
N VAL A 65 -3.64 8.93 10.92
CA VAL A 65 -4.33 7.95 10.07
C VAL A 65 -3.96 6.57 10.57
N GLU A 66 -4.98 5.75 10.84
CA GLU A 66 -4.83 4.35 11.20
C GLU A 66 -4.69 3.51 9.93
N PHE A 67 -3.83 2.50 10.02
CA PHE A 67 -3.60 1.55 8.95
C PHE A 67 -3.92 0.14 9.44
N ASP A 68 -4.72 -0.56 8.64
CA ASP A 68 -5.02 -1.98 8.82
C ASP A 68 -4.23 -2.81 7.81
N PHE A 69 -3.93 -4.06 8.16
CA PHE A 69 -3.23 -4.99 7.29
C PHE A 69 -4.16 -6.08 6.76
N LEU A 70 -4.18 -6.25 5.45
CA LEU A 70 -4.84 -7.34 4.74
C LEU A 70 -3.78 -8.30 4.23
N SER A 71 -3.71 -9.48 4.84
CA SER A 71 -2.85 -10.56 4.35
C SER A 71 -3.25 -11.01 2.95
N LEU A 72 -2.29 -11.52 2.18
CA LEU A 72 -2.61 -12.22 0.94
C LEU A 72 -3.50 -13.45 1.21
N PRO A 73 -4.34 -13.85 0.23
CA PRO A 73 -5.07 -15.10 0.34
C PRO A 73 -4.12 -16.30 0.51
N PRO A 74 -4.52 -17.34 1.27
CA PRO A 74 -3.71 -18.54 1.44
C PRO A 74 -3.29 -19.18 0.11
N GLY A 75 -2.03 -19.57 0.00
CA GLY A 75 -1.41 -20.15 -1.20
C GLY A 75 -0.77 -19.12 -2.14
N PHE A 76 -0.83 -17.82 -1.80
CA PHE A 76 -0.12 -16.76 -2.52
C PHE A 76 1.05 -16.19 -1.72
N GLU A 77 1.28 -16.64 -0.49
CA GLU A 77 2.48 -16.34 0.26
C GLU A 77 3.71 -16.83 -0.51
N LEU A 78 4.73 -15.97 -0.63
CA LEU A 78 5.99 -16.37 -1.24
C LEU A 78 6.91 -16.88 -0.13
N GLU A 79 7.10 -18.20 -0.04
CA GLU A 79 8.22 -18.75 0.71
C GLU A 79 9.48 -18.47 -0.10
N LEU A 80 10.25 -17.45 0.31
CA LEU A 80 11.58 -17.23 -0.23
C LEU A 80 12.47 -18.37 0.28
N GLY A 81 12.42 -19.51 -0.41
CA GLY A 81 13.11 -20.73 -0.03
C GLY A 81 14.62 -20.57 -0.14
N GLY A 82 15.29 -20.67 1.01
CA GLY A 82 16.74 -20.73 1.11
C GLY A 82 17.28 -19.61 2.00
N THR A 83 18.18 -19.97 2.92
CA THR A 83 18.96 -19.09 3.78
C THR A 83 19.82 -18.13 2.95
N MET A 84 19.21 -17.17 2.26
CA MET A 84 19.88 -15.91 2.00
C MET A 84 19.58 -15.07 3.22
N GLU A 85 20.58 -14.99 4.10
CA GLU A 85 20.59 -14.02 5.17
C GLU A 85 20.16 -12.68 4.57
N LEU A 86 19.08 -12.13 5.13
CA LEU A 86 18.41 -10.88 4.72
C LEU A 86 19.34 -9.67 4.61
N GLU A 87 20.63 -9.83 4.92
CA GLU A 87 21.66 -8.81 4.90
C GLU A 87 22.36 -8.66 3.53
N GLN A 88 22.11 -9.55 2.55
CA GLN A 88 22.83 -9.51 1.27
C GLN A 88 22.00 -9.83 0.02
N VAL A 89 20.67 -9.70 0.09
CA VAL A 89 19.81 -9.76 -1.10
C VAL A 89 19.64 -8.34 -1.61
N ASP A 90 20.04 -8.10 -2.86
CA ASP A 90 19.79 -6.85 -3.55
C ASP A 90 18.27 -6.66 -3.69
N THR A 91 17.64 -6.02 -2.70
CA THR A 91 16.20 -5.76 -2.59
C THR A 91 15.62 -5.15 -3.88
N THR A 92 16.45 -4.51 -4.68
CA THR A 92 16.13 -3.91 -5.98
C THR A 92 15.86 -4.96 -7.07
N MET A 93 16.58 -6.08 -7.08
CA MET A 93 16.35 -7.20 -8.00
C MET A 93 15.06 -7.96 -7.65
N ASP A 94 14.80 -8.20 -6.36
CA ASP A 94 13.56 -8.84 -5.89
C ASP A 94 12.33 -7.98 -6.19
N LEU A 95 12.42 -6.65 -6.07
CA LEU A 95 11.36 -5.72 -6.46
C LEU A 95 10.92 -5.87 -7.90
N ALA A 96 11.89 -5.86 -8.82
CA ALA A 96 11.61 -5.97 -10.24
C ALA A 96 11.02 -7.33 -10.59
N LEU A 97 11.54 -8.40 -9.97
CA LEU A 97 11.04 -9.76 -10.19
C LEU A 97 9.63 -9.96 -9.65
N VAL A 98 9.33 -9.50 -8.43
CA VAL A 98 7.98 -9.62 -7.85
C VAL A 98 6.96 -8.86 -8.70
N ASN A 99 7.29 -7.63 -9.13
CA ASN A 99 6.40 -6.82 -9.98
C ASN A 99 6.22 -7.39 -11.40
N MET A 100 7.12 -8.25 -11.88
CA MET A 100 6.97 -8.90 -13.19
C MET A 100 5.92 -10.01 -13.19
N PHE A 101 5.74 -10.72 -12.08
CA PHE A 101 4.84 -11.88 -12.00
C PHE A 101 3.60 -11.63 -11.15
N ARG A 102 3.60 -10.58 -10.33
CA ARG A 102 2.50 -10.24 -9.43
C ARG A 102 2.11 -8.78 -9.59
N THR A 103 0.82 -8.50 -9.42
CA THR A 103 0.31 -7.14 -9.34
C THR A 103 -0.97 -7.08 -8.52
N MET A 104 -1.26 -5.90 -7.98
CA MET A 104 -2.50 -5.62 -7.28
C MET A 104 -3.01 -4.24 -7.68
N GLY A 105 -4.31 -4.08 -7.82
CA GLY A 105 -4.90 -2.79 -8.13
C GLY A 105 -6.41 -2.85 -8.16
N SER A 106 -7.02 -1.73 -8.55
CA SER A 106 -8.46 -1.65 -8.76
C SER A 106 -8.81 -1.80 -10.24
N ALA A 107 -9.90 -2.52 -10.51
CA ALA A 107 -10.47 -2.66 -11.84
C ALA A 107 -12.00 -2.71 -11.73
N GLY A 108 -12.66 -1.69 -12.27
CA GLY A 108 -14.10 -1.51 -12.06
C GLY A 108 -14.41 -1.20 -10.59
N ASP A 109 -15.31 -1.99 -10.02
CA ASP A 109 -15.78 -1.90 -8.62
C ASP A 109 -15.09 -2.93 -7.70
N SER A 110 -13.96 -3.50 -8.12
CA SER A 110 -13.27 -4.56 -7.40
C SER A 110 -11.78 -4.29 -7.29
N ILE A 111 -11.17 -4.73 -6.19
CA ILE A 111 -9.72 -4.87 -6.06
C ILE A 111 -9.33 -6.26 -6.57
N LYS A 112 -8.27 -6.33 -7.37
CA LYS A 112 -7.76 -7.57 -7.95
C LYS A 112 -6.30 -7.75 -7.58
N PHE A 113 -5.97 -8.96 -7.18
CA PHE A 113 -4.60 -9.45 -7.08
C PHE A 113 -4.40 -10.49 -8.18
N VAL A 114 -3.31 -10.37 -8.93
CA VAL A 114 -2.96 -11.30 -10.01
C VAL A 114 -1.55 -11.81 -9.75
N SER A 115 -1.37 -13.13 -9.84
CA SER A 115 -0.07 -13.79 -9.76
C SER A 115 0.06 -14.79 -10.90
N ILE A 116 1.18 -14.74 -11.61
CA ILE A 116 1.56 -15.73 -12.61
C ILE A 116 2.43 -16.76 -11.90
N ASN A 117 1.93 -17.99 -11.79
CA ASN A 117 2.70 -19.10 -11.26
C ASN A 117 3.40 -19.82 -12.41
N HIS A 118 4.74 -19.82 -12.39
CA HIS A 118 5.55 -20.63 -13.30
C HIS A 118 5.66 -22.08 -12.79
N THR A 119 4.54 -22.76 -12.51
CA THR A 119 4.54 -24.21 -12.24
C THR A 119 4.51 -25.03 -13.55
N GLY A 120 5.15 -24.51 -14.59
CA GLY A 120 5.15 -25.05 -15.96
C GLY A 120 6.41 -25.83 -16.36
N GLY A 121 7.04 -26.57 -15.44
CA GLY A 121 8.11 -27.52 -15.74
C GLY A 121 8.60 -28.19 -14.45
N LEU A 122 8.70 -29.51 -14.29
CA LEU A 122 8.61 -30.65 -15.19
C LEU A 122 7.65 -31.69 -14.56
N ARG A 123 6.73 -32.24 -15.34
CA ARG A 123 6.30 -33.63 -15.13
C ARG A 123 7.10 -34.51 -16.07
#